data_AF-A0A967GXI0-F1
#
_entry.id   AF-A0A967GXI0-F1
#
_cell.length_a   1.000
_cell.length_b   1.000
_cell.length_c   1.000
_cell.angle_alpha   90.00
_cell.angle_beta   90.00
_cell.angle_gamma   90.00
#
_symmetry.space_group_name_H-M   'P 1'
#
loop_
_entity.id
_entity.type
_entity.pdbx_description
1 polymer ?
#
loop_
_entity_poly.entity_id
_entity_poly.type
_entity_poly.pdbx_seq_one_letter_code
_entity_poly.pdbx_strand_id
1 'polypeptide(L)'
;SVFVKSENLNMTGSVKDRMALHILRRAYEREKIRPGALVIEATSGNTGISFAAIGRALGHPVAIFMPDWMSHERKNLMRSLGAQVHLVSHGQG
;
A
#
# COMPACT_ATOMS: atom_id res chain seq x y z
N SER A 1 33.91 1.41 12.01
CA SER A 1 32.95 0.44 11.42
C SER A 1 31.76 1.22 10.87
N VAL A 2 31.09 0.69 9.85
CA VAL A 2 29.86 1.27 9.28
C VAL A 2 28.79 0.20 9.31
N PHE A 3 27.60 0.56 9.81
CA PHE A 3 26.46 -0.35 9.91
C PHE A 3 25.31 0.16 9.05
N VAL A 4 24.48 -0.77 8.55
CA VAL A 4 23.30 -0.46 7.74
C VAL A 4 22.08 -1.18 8.32
N LYS A 5 20.92 -0.51 8.27
CA LYS A 5 19.63 -1.12 8.58
C LYS A 5 18.92 -1.55 7.30
N SER A 6 18.92 -2.86 7.04
CA SER A 6 18.42 -3.46 5.80
C SER A 6 16.89 -3.58 5.77
N GLU A 7 16.17 -2.47 5.57
CA GLU A 7 14.69 -2.46 5.51
C GLU A 7 14.11 -3.06 4.21
N ASN A 8 14.95 -3.41 3.24
CA ASN A 8 14.56 -4.15 2.04
C ASN A 8 14.23 -5.63 2.32
N LEU A 9 14.46 -6.12 3.55
CA LEU A 9 14.11 -7.49 3.95
C LEU A 9 12.68 -7.61 4.47
N ASN A 10 11.91 -6.51 4.53
CA ASN A 10 10.49 -6.57 4.81
C ASN A 10 9.71 -7.19 3.63
N MET A 11 8.46 -7.60 3.89
CA MET A 11 7.59 -8.37 2.99
C MET A 11 7.55 -7.87 1.53
N THR A 12 7.40 -6.55 1.31
CA THR A 12 7.36 -5.94 -0.02
C THR A 12 8.66 -5.23 -0.39
N GLY A 13 9.73 -5.49 0.34
CA GLY A 13 11.05 -4.92 0.08
C GLY A 13 11.23 -3.48 0.57
N SER A 14 10.43 -3.00 1.52
CA SER A 14 10.63 -1.65 2.05
C SER A 14 10.17 -1.43 3.49
N VAL A 15 10.67 -0.37 4.13
CA VAL A 15 10.25 0.06 5.48
C VAL A 15 8.74 0.36 5.60
N LYS A 16 8.04 0.60 4.48
CA LYS A 16 6.62 0.99 4.50
C LYS A 16 5.69 -0.13 4.98
N ASP A 17 6.16 -1.38 4.96
CA ASP A 17 5.40 -2.51 5.51
C ASP A 17 5.11 -2.33 6.99
N ARG A 18 6.11 -1.85 7.74
CA ARG A 18 5.99 -1.58 9.17
C ARG A 18 4.94 -0.51 9.44
N MET A 19 4.93 0.53 8.61
CA MET A 19 3.99 1.63 8.71
C MET A 19 2.56 1.17 8.40
N ALA A 20 2.35 0.48 7.27
CA ALA A 20 1.03 0.01 6.85
C ALA A 20 0.42 -0.95 7.88
N LEU A 21 1.21 -1.91 8.37
CA LEU A 21 0.78 -2.83 9.43
C LEU A 21 0.44 -2.09 10.72
N HIS A 22 1.26 -1.11 11.13
CA HIS A 22 1.01 -0.32 12.32
C HIS A 22 -0.29 0.50 12.20
N ILE A 23 -0.53 1.16 11.06
CA ILE A 23 -1.74 1.95 10.82
C ILE A 23 -2.99 1.06 10.92
N LEU A 24 -3.02 -0.07 10.21
CA LEU A 24 -4.17 -0.97 10.23
C LEU A 24 -4.42 -1.55 11.62
N ARG A 25 -3.36 -1.98 12.32
CA ARG A 25 -3.46 -2.45 13.71
C ARG A 25 -4.03 -1.38 14.64
N ARG A 26 -3.54 -0.13 14.55
CA ARG A 26 -4.05 0.98 15.38
C ARG A 26 -5.48 1.36 15.01
N ALA A 27 -5.87 1.21 13.75
CA ALA A 27 -7.25 1.42 13.33
C ALA A 27 -8.18 0.37 13.95
N TYR A 28 -7.77 -0.90 14.00
CA TYR A 28 -8.50 -1.96 14.71
C TYR A 28 -8.59 -1.71 16.22
N GLU A 29 -7.46 -1.42 16.88
CA GLU A 29 -7.41 -1.14 18.32
C GLU A 29 -8.28 0.07 18.74
N ARG A 30 -8.53 1.00 17.81
CA ARG A 30 -9.35 2.19 18.02
C ARG A 30 -10.75 2.07 17.43
N GLU A 31 -11.15 0.88 16.99
CA GLU A 31 -12.45 0.61 16.36
C GLU A 31 -12.77 1.52 15.17
N LYS A 32 -11.74 2.03 14.47
CA LYS A 32 -11.88 2.93 13.31
C LYS A 32 -12.09 2.20 11.99
N ILE A 33 -11.81 0.90 11.96
CA ILE A 33 -11.99 0.07 10.78
C ILE A 33 -12.72 -1.21 11.19
N ARG A 34 -13.65 -1.64 10.34
CA ARG A 34 -14.35 -2.92 10.50
C ARG A 34 -13.69 -3.99 9.64
N PRO A 35 -13.76 -5.27 10.01
CA PRO A 35 -13.30 -6.36 9.14
C PRO A 35 -13.87 -6.22 7.72
N GLY A 36 -13.00 -6.37 6.71
CA GLY A 36 -13.39 -6.25 5.30
C GLY A 36 -13.66 -4.83 4.78
N ALA A 37 -13.52 -3.79 5.61
CA ALA A 37 -13.67 -2.41 5.14
C ALA A 37 -12.63 -2.05 4.06
N LEU A 38 -13.01 -1.18 3.12
CA LEU A 38 -12.12 -0.72 2.05
C LEU A 38 -11.01 0.19 2.61
N VAL A 39 -9.77 -0.10 2.24
CA VAL A 39 -8.61 0.76 2.49
C VAL A 39 -8.32 1.56 1.23
N ILE A 40 -8.20 2.88 1.35
CA ILE A 40 -7.91 3.79 0.24
C ILE A 40 -6.61 4.51 0.52
N GLU A 41 -5.73 4.59 -0.47
CA GLU A 41 -4.48 5.35 -0.40
C GLU A 41 -4.17 6.03 -1.74
N ALA A 42 -3.69 7.28 -1.68
CA ALA A 42 -3.31 8.05 -2.86
C ALA A 42 -1.79 8.12 -2.96
N THR A 43 -1.19 7.17 -3.69
CA THR A 43 0.26 7.06 -3.81
C THR A 43 0.68 6.20 -4.99
N SER A 44 1.83 6.53 -5.59
CA SER A 44 2.49 5.73 -6.61
C SER A 44 3.70 4.94 -6.10
N GLY A 45 4.02 5.08 -4.82
CA GLY A 45 5.25 4.56 -4.21
C GLY A 45 5.07 3.30 -3.36
N ASN A 46 6.08 3.00 -2.55
CA ASN A 46 6.12 1.80 -1.71
C ASN A 46 4.97 1.74 -0.69
N THR A 47 4.42 2.87 -0.26
CA THR A 47 3.25 2.89 0.63
C THR A 47 2.06 2.16 -0.02
N GLY A 48 1.82 2.36 -1.31
CA GLY A 48 0.72 1.70 -2.03
C GLY A 48 0.98 0.21 -2.21
N ILE A 49 2.23 -0.18 -2.45
CA ILE A 49 2.64 -1.59 -2.51
C ILE A 49 2.42 -2.27 -1.14
N SER A 50 2.86 -1.64 -0.05
CA SER A 50 2.71 -2.15 1.30
C SER A 50 1.23 -2.28 1.70
N PHE A 51 0.40 -1.27 1.43
CA PHE A 51 -1.04 -1.37 1.70
C PHE A 51 -1.73 -2.40 0.81
N ALA A 52 -1.37 -2.50 -0.47
CA ALA A 52 -1.90 -3.54 -1.36
C ALA A 52 -1.64 -4.94 -0.78
N ALA A 53 -0.39 -5.24 -0.42
CA ALA A 53 -0.01 -6.54 0.13
C ALA A 53 -0.62 -6.80 1.51
N ILE A 54 -0.43 -5.89 2.46
CA ILE A 54 -0.81 -6.09 3.87
C ILE A 54 -2.32 -5.98 4.04
N GLY A 55 -2.96 -5.01 3.38
CA GLY A 55 -4.42 -4.87 3.40
C GLY A 55 -5.10 -6.13 2.88
N ARG A 56 -4.64 -6.65 1.73
CA ARG A 56 -5.12 -7.91 1.16
C ARG A 56 -4.92 -9.09 2.11
N ALA A 57 -3.73 -9.21 2.71
CA ALA A 57 -3.41 -10.27 3.66
C ALA A 57 -4.28 -10.23 4.93
N LEU A 58 -4.68 -9.03 5.37
CA LEU A 58 -5.58 -8.81 6.50
C LEU A 58 -7.07 -8.86 6.11
N GLY A 59 -7.40 -9.23 4.87
CA GLY A 59 -8.77 -9.40 4.42
C GLY A 59 -9.49 -8.11 4.00
N HIS A 60 -8.76 -7.01 3.80
CA HIS A 60 -9.33 -5.77 3.29
C HIS A 60 -9.16 -5.66 1.77
N PRO A 61 -10.20 -5.25 1.03
CA PRO A 61 -10.01 -4.70 -0.30
C PRO A 61 -9.20 -3.40 -0.19
N VAL A 62 -8.37 -3.14 -1.20
CA VAL A 62 -7.48 -1.97 -1.25
C VAL A 62 -7.67 -1.26 -2.57
N ALA A 63 -7.90 0.05 -2.53
CA ALA A 63 -7.94 0.92 -3.69
C ALA A 63 -6.75 1.90 -3.64
N ILE A 64 -5.95 1.93 -4.70
CA ILE A 64 -4.82 2.84 -4.84
C ILE A 64 -5.13 3.84 -5.95
N PHE A 65 -5.02 5.12 -5.63
CA PHE A 65 -5.11 6.21 -6.59
C PHE A 65 -3.70 6.68 -6.93
N MET A 66 -3.35 6.70 -8.21
CA MET A 66 -2.04 7.16 -8.67
C MET A 66 -2.11 7.83 -10.05
N PRO A 67 -1.12 8.65 -10.42
CA PRO A 67 -1.07 9.23 -11.75
C PRO A 67 -1.01 8.21 -12.88
N ASP A 68 -1.65 8.50 -14.01
CA ASP A 68 -1.66 7.64 -15.18
C ASP A 68 -0.31 7.56 -15.92
N TRP A 69 0.60 8.50 -15.68
CA TRP A 69 1.95 8.50 -16.24
C TRP A 69 2.97 7.68 -15.44
N MET A 70 2.53 7.01 -14.36
CA MET A 70 3.39 6.07 -13.63
C MET A 70 3.68 4.81 -14.46
N SER A 71 4.80 4.15 -14.15
CA SER A 71 5.26 2.99 -14.92
C SER A 71 4.26 1.82 -14.89
N HIS A 72 4.26 1.04 -15.96
CA HIS A 72 3.39 -0.15 -16.06
C HIS A 72 3.77 -1.20 -15.03
N GLU A 73 5.06 -1.37 -14.74
CA GLU A 73 5.57 -2.31 -13.73
C GLU A 73 5.00 -1.99 -12.36
N ARG A 74 4.95 -0.72 -11.97
CA ARG A 74 4.39 -0.30 -10.68
C ARG A 74 2.90 -0.57 -10.59
N LYS A 75 2.14 -0.19 -11.62
CA LYS A 75 0.70 -0.45 -11.69
C LYS A 75 0.41 -1.96 -11.61
N ASN A 76 1.16 -2.76 -12.36
CA ASN A 76 0.99 -4.20 -12.42
C ASN A 76 1.39 -4.89 -11.12
N LEU A 77 2.43 -4.41 -10.44
CA LEU A 77 2.83 -4.92 -9.13
C LEU A 77 1.73 -4.69 -8.07
N MET A 78 1.14 -3.50 -8.00
CA MET A 78 0.05 -3.27 -7.04
C MET A 78 -1.19 -4.10 -7.38
N ARG A 79 -1.52 -4.25 -8.67
CA ARG A 79 -2.61 -5.11 -9.13
C ARG A 79 -2.37 -6.58 -8.80
N SER A 80 -1.15 -7.08 -8.97
CA SER A 80 -0.82 -8.49 -8.64
C SER A 80 -0.89 -8.77 -7.15
N LEU A 81 -0.67 -7.75 -6.32
CA LEU A 81 -0.91 -7.79 -4.87
C LEU A 81 -2.39 -7.64 -4.49
N GLY A 82 -3.29 -7.51 -5.48
CA GLY A 82 -4.73 -7.51 -5.28
C GLY A 82 -5.35 -6.13 -5.04
N ALA A 83 -4.62 -5.04 -5.26
CA ALA A 83 -5.20 -3.70 -5.19
C ALA A 83 -5.95 -3.32 -6.47
N GLN A 84 -7.07 -2.61 -6.30
CA GLN A 84 -7.73 -1.89 -7.38
C GLN A 84 -6.97 -0.58 -7.65
N VAL A 85 -6.34 -0.48 -8.81
CA VAL A 85 -5.55 0.70 -9.18
C VAL A 85 -6.40 1.65 -10.03
N HIS A 86 -6.72 2.80 -9.46
CA HIS A 86 -7.40 3.91 -10.10
C HIS A 86 -6.37 4.91 -10.62
N LEU A 87 -6.39 5.14 -11.94
CA LEU A 87 -5.48 6.07 -12.58
C LEU A 87 -6.10 7.47 -12.61
N VAL A 88 -5.31 8.47 -12.24
CA VAL A 88 -5.69 9.88 -12.21
C VAL A 88 -4.92 10.61 -13.30
N SER A 89 -5.63 11.28 -14.21
CA SER A 89 -5.01 12.10 -15.26
C SER A 89 -4.55 13.46 -14.73
N HIS A 90 -3.72 14.19 -15.49
CA HIS A 90 -3.29 15.55 -15.15
C HIS A 90 -4.47 16.53 -14.93
N GLY A 91 -5.60 16.32 -15.60
CA GLY A 91 -6.78 17.20 -15.43
C GLY A 91 -7.59 16.90 -14.16
N GLN A 92 -7.29 15.79 -13.49
CA GLN A 92 -8.01 15.31 -12.30
C GLN A 92 -7.18 15.43 -11.01
N GLY A 93 -5.92 15.87 -11.11
CA GLY A 93 -4.96 15.89 -9.99
C GLY A 93 -3.99 17.06 -10.06
#